data_AF-H3AEX2-F1
#
_entry.id   AF-H3AEX2-F1
#
_cell.length_a   1.000
_cell.length_b   1.000
_cell.length_c   1.000
_cell.angle_alpha   90.00
_cell.angle_beta   90.00
_cell.angle_gamma   90.00
#
_symmetry.space_group_name_H-M   'P 1'
#
loop_
_entity.id
_entity.type
_entity.pdbx_description
1 polymer ?
#
loop_
_entity_poly.entity_id
_entity_poly.type
_entity_poly.pdbx_seq_one_letter_code
_entity_poly.pdbx_strand_id
1 'polypeptide(L)'
;FNDKLLIYSPGVAISEQGLKDGNASLVLTDVHIAHEGDYVCGILYTPDKEERTVTLKVEAPPRLSVPDPLVTENEASELICNIDDYYPELISVWWLRDGVLQHDSQRNTTRKNEDGTFNTTSTYTLTPTDKDKNIWYACRVDHTALMEPLQTKFTLEFKPRRAEPSKVNIFLILFILALVALVILAVWVILWRKVAMISSHMNVLLMRCIL
;
A
#
# COMPACT_ATOMS: atom_id res chain seq x y z
N PHE A 1 42.16 -15.15 -46.37
CA PHE A 1 41.18 -15.03 -45.27
C PHE A 1 41.73 -14.00 -44.31
N ASN A 2 40.99 -12.93 -44.08
CA ASN A 2 41.40 -11.90 -43.14
C ASN A 2 40.91 -12.38 -41.78
N ASP A 3 41.76 -12.98 -40.97
CA ASP A 3 41.43 -13.62 -39.67
C ASP A 3 41.02 -12.60 -38.59
N LYS A 4 40.55 -11.43 -38.99
CA LYS A 4 40.22 -10.33 -38.11
C LYS A 4 38.77 -10.46 -37.67
N LEU A 5 38.55 -10.64 -36.37
CA LEU A 5 37.24 -10.61 -35.76
C LEU A 5 36.60 -9.24 -35.99
N LEU A 6 35.42 -9.22 -36.63
CA LEU A 6 34.64 -8.01 -36.87
C LEU A 6 33.41 -8.03 -35.97
N ILE A 7 33.40 -7.15 -34.96
CA ILE A 7 32.27 -6.96 -34.05
C ILE A 7 31.56 -5.68 -34.45
N TYR A 8 30.29 -5.79 -34.81
CA TYR A 8 29.50 -4.68 -35.36
C TYR A 8 28.65 -3.93 -34.34
N SER A 9 28.47 -4.49 -33.15
CA SER A 9 27.58 -3.94 -32.12
C SER A 9 28.33 -3.68 -30.80
N PRO A 10 28.10 -2.54 -30.12
CA PRO A 10 28.62 -2.29 -28.78
C PRO A 10 28.13 -3.34 -27.77
N GLY A 11 28.94 -3.67 -26.76
CA GLY A 11 28.57 -4.62 -25.71
C GLY A 11 28.53 -6.09 -26.15
N VAL A 12 28.94 -6.38 -27.38
CA VAL A 12 29.06 -7.72 -27.93
C VAL A 12 30.53 -8.14 -27.93
N ALA A 13 30.82 -9.35 -27.45
CA ALA A 13 32.16 -9.92 -27.45
C ALA A 13 32.16 -11.38 -27.91
N ILE A 14 33.23 -11.78 -28.59
CA ILE A 14 33.53 -13.16 -28.97
C ILE A 14 35.01 -13.40 -28.65
N SER A 15 35.33 -14.58 -28.13
CA SER A 15 36.71 -14.93 -27.78
C SER A 15 37.48 -15.42 -29.01
N GLU A 16 38.52 -14.70 -29.42
CA GLU A 16 39.42 -15.15 -30.51
C GLU A 16 40.09 -16.49 -30.19
N GLN A 17 40.49 -16.70 -28.92
CA GLN A 17 41.03 -17.98 -28.47
C GLN A 17 39.94 -19.06 -28.49
N GLY A 18 38.73 -18.72 -28.03
CA GLY A 18 37.58 -19.61 -28.09
C GLY A 18 37.31 -20.08 -29.52
N LEU A 19 37.38 -19.20 -30.51
CA LEU A 19 37.20 -19.56 -31.91
C LEU A 19 38.23 -20.58 -32.40
N LYS A 20 39.50 -20.44 -31.99
CA LYS A 20 40.55 -21.43 -32.30
C LYS A 20 40.27 -22.79 -31.67
N ASP A 21 39.62 -22.79 -30.51
CA ASP A 21 39.23 -23.98 -29.75
C ASP A 21 37.83 -24.51 -30.15
N GLY A 22 37.20 -23.94 -31.19
CA GLY A 22 35.88 -24.34 -31.70
C GLY A 22 34.67 -23.75 -30.94
N ASN A 23 34.91 -22.82 -30.02
CA ASN A 23 33.89 -22.09 -29.27
C ASN A 23 33.56 -20.74 -29.94
N ALA A 24 32.41 -20.68 -30.61
CA ALA A 24 31.87 -19.47 -31.22
C ALA A 24 30.78 -18.79 -30.38
N SER A 25 30.78 -18.97 -29.04
CA SER A 25 29.79 -18.34 -28.17
C SER A 25 29.84 -16.81 -28.22
N LEU A 26 28.65 -16.23 -28.28
CA LEU A 26 28.41 -14.79 -28.22
C LEU A 26 28.25 -14.35 -26.77
N VAL A 27 29.00 -13.32 -26.35
CA VAL A 27 28.83 -12.68 -25.04
C VAL A 27 28.15 -11.34 -25.24
N LEU A 28 27.03 -11.14 -24.56
CA LEU A 28 26.31 -9.86 -24.49
C LEU A 28 26.46 -9.30 -23.08
N THR A 29 26.99 -8.08 -22.94
CA THR A 29 27.02 -7.34 -21.68
C THR A 29 25.91 -6.31 -21.66
N ASP A 30 25.34 -6.03 -20.48
CA ASP A 30 24.26 -5.05 -20.31
C ASP A 30 23.03 -5.38 -21.19
N VAL A 31 22.39 -6.51 -20.87
CA VAL A 31 21.27 -7.03 -21.67
C VAL A 31 19.99 -6.24 -21.40
N HIS A 32 19.48 -5.59 -22.45
CA HIS A 32 18.19 -4.90 -22.47
C HIS A 32 17.12 -5.74 -23.17
N ILE A 33 15.84 -5.41 -22.95
CA ILE A 33 14.68 -6.06 -23.60
C ILE A 33 14.79 -6.02 -25.13
N ALA A 34 15.41 -4.97 -25.69
CA ALA A 34 15.63 -4.86 -27.14
C ALA A 34 16.58 -5.92 -27.73
N HIS A 35 17.33 -6.65 -26.90
CA HIS A 35 18.16 -7.77 -27.33
C HIS A 35 17.38 -9.09 -27.42
N GLU A 36 16.13 -9.15 -26.94
CA GLU A 36 15.29 -10.34 -27.12
C GLU A 36 15.07 -10.64 -28.61
N GLY A 37 15.26 -11.90 -29.00
CA GLY A 37 15.09 -12.32 -30.38
C GLY A 37 15.92 -13.55 -30.77
N ASP A 38 15.94 -13.81 -32.07
CA ASP A 38 16.64 -14.97 -32.64
C ASP A 38 18.06 -14.60 -33.07
N TYR A 39 19.02 -15.33 -32.53
CA TYR A 39 20.44 -15.22 -32.85
C TYR A 39 20.86 -16.39 -33.74
N VAL A 40 21.48 -16.08 -34.88
CA VAL A 40 21.93 -17.09 -35.84
C VAL A 40 23.45 -17.22 -35.77
N CYS A 41 23.93 -18.41 -35.41
CA CYS A 41 25.32 -18.80 -35.57
C CYS A 41 25.46 -19.52 -36.92
N GLY A 42 26.19 -18.90 -37.85
CA GLY A 42 26.47 -19.46 -39.16
C GLY A 42 27.95 -19.81 -39.32
N ILE A 43 28.25 -21.07 -39.58
CA ILE A 43 29.59 -21.56 -39.93
C ILE A 43 29.62 -21.78 -41.45
N LEU A 44 30.58 -21.13 -42.11
CA LEU A 44 30.76 -21.21 -43.56
C LEU A 44 32.05 -21.98 -43.87
N TYR A 45 31.93 -23.13 -44.53
CA TYR A 45 33.05 -23.93 -45.04
C TYR A 45 32.78 -24.23 -46.53
N THR A 46 33.20 -23.32 -47.41
CA THR A 46 32.82 -23.37 -48.84
C THR A 46 33.11 -24.75 -49.47
N PRO A 47 32.11 -25.36 -50.14
CA PRO A 47 30.84 -24.77 -50.60
C PRO A 47 29.68 -24.79 -49.58
N ASP A 48 29.86 -25.44 -48.44
CA ASP A 48 28.79 -25.75 -47.50
C ASP A 48 28.66 -24.68 -46.40
N LYS A 49 27.45 -24.60 -45.84
CA LYS A 49 27.08 -23.67 -44.77
C LYS A 49 26.21 -24.41 -43.77
N GLU A 50 26.52 -24.26 -42.48
CA GLU A 50 25.65 -24.71 -41.41
C GLU A 50 25.19 -23.51 -40.58
N GLU A 51 23.89 -23.46 -40.27
CA GLU A 51 23.32 -22.41 -39.41
C GLU A 51 22.56 -23.04 -38.25
N ARG A 52 22.73 -22.45 -37.08
CA ARG A 52 21.98 -22.78 -35.87
C ARG A 52 21.37 -21.51 -35.31
N THR A 53 20.08 -21.56 -34.98
CA THR A 53 19.36 -20.44 -34.39
C THR A 53 19.14 -20.71 -32.91
N VAL A 54 19.39 -19.69 -32.08
CA VAL A 54 19.14 -19.69 -30.64
C VAL A 54 18.27 -18.49 -30.32
N THR A 55 17.15 -18.70 -29.64
CA THR A 55 16.27 -17.62 -29.20
C THR A 55 16.71 -17.13 -27.82
N LEU A 56 17.10 -15.87 -27.72
CA LEU A 56 17.34 -15.18 -26.45
C LEU A 56 16.00 -14.63 -25.94
N LYS A 57 15.62 -14.98 -24.72
CA LYS A 57 14.51 -14.36 -24.00
C LYS A 57 15.04 -13.53 -22.84
N VAL A 58 14.46 -12.36 -22.63
CA VAL A 58 14.81 -11.46 -21.53
C VAL A 58 13.74 -11.58 -20.44
N GLU A 59 14.17 -11.61 -19.20
CA GLU A 59 13.30 -11.70 -18.04
C GLU A 59 13.76 -10.72 -16.95
N ALA A 60 12.82 -10.02 -16.33
CA ALA A 60 13.06 -9.11 -15.22
C ALA A 60 12.14 -9.46 -14.05
N PRO A 61 12.68 -9.77 -12.85
CA PRO A 61 11.89 -10.15 -11.70
C PRO A 61 11.13 -8.96 -11.10
N PRO A 62 9.86 -9.14 -10.67
CA PRO A 62 9.07 -8.08 -10.07
C PRO A 62 9.57 -7.66 -8.69
N ARG A 63 9.31 -6.40 -8.33
CA ARG A 63 9.48 -5.89 -6.96
C ARG A 63 8.13 -5.57 -6.33
N LEU A 64 7.90 -6.03 -5.10
CA LEU A 64 6.62 -5.84 -4.41
C LEU A 64 6.69 -4.73 -3.36
N SER A 65 5.64 -3.91 -3.30
CA SER A 65 5.41 -2.99 -2.18
C SER A 65 3.92 -2.92 -1.81
N VAL A 66 3.65 -2.86 -0.50
CA VAL A 66 2.29 -2.73 0.05
C VAL A 66 2.27 -1.45 0.90
N PRO A 67 1.84 -0.30 0.35
CA PRO A 67 1.75 0.93 1.12
C PRO A 67 0.57 0.88 2.09
N ASP A 68 0.81 1.33 3.33
CA ASP A 68 -0.17 1.62 4.40
C ASP A 68 -1.45 0.76 4.40
N PRO A 69 -1.47 -0.41 5.08
CA PRO A 69 -2.63 -1.29 5.14
C PRO A 69 -3.72 -0.78 6.11
N LEU A 70 -4.05 0.52 6.02
CA LEU A 70 -4.98 1.23 6.89
C LEU A 70 -6.43 0.92 6.54
N VAL A 71 -7.19 0.42 7.50
CA VAL A 71 -8.59 0.01 7.33
C VAL A 71 -9.51 0.57 8.43
N THR A 72 -10.81 0.62 8.15
CA THR A 72 -11.82 0.90 9.16
C THR A 72 -12.63 -0.37 9.46
N GLU A 73 -12.81 -0.69 10.74
CA GLU A 73 -13.58 -1.85 11.17
C GLU A 73 -15.04 -1.76 10.69
N ASN A 74 -15.53 -2.83 10.06
CA ASN A 74 -16.87 -2.98 9.49
C ASN A 74 -17.20 -2.03 8.33
N GLU A 75 -16.20 -1.39 7.71
CA GLU A 75 -16.37 -0.58 6.49
C GLU A 75 -15.52 -1.14 5.34
N ALA A 76 -16.03 -1.02 4.12
CA ALA A 76 -15.28 -1.43 2.94
C ALA A 76 -13.97 -0.62 2.83
N SER A 77 -12.85 -1.33 2.73
CA SER A 77 -11.50 -0.78 2.62
C SER A 77 -10.75 -1.47 1.47
N GLU A 78 -9.82 -0.74 0.85
CA GLU A 78 -9.00 -1.24 -0.26
C GLU A 78 -7.55 -1.42 0.17
N LEU A 79 -6.98 -2.59 -0.11
CA LEU A 79 -5.54 -2.86 0.04
C LEU A 79 -4.88 -2.76 -1.32
N ILE A 80 -3.66 -2.23 -1.34
CA ILE A 80 -2.90 -1.99 -2.58
C ILE A 80 -1.59 -2.78 -2.52
N CYS A 81 -1.28 -3.46 -3.61
CA CYS A 81 0.01 -4.10 -3.85
C CYS A 81 0.56 -3.60 -5.18
N ASN A 82 1.70 -2.90 -5.14
CA ASN A 82 2.43 -2.49 -6.34
C ASN A 82 3.45 -3.57 -6.70
N ILE A 83 3.53 -3.86 -8.00
CA ILE A 83 4.36 -4.89 -8.59
C ILE A 83 5.13 -4.22 -9.72
N ASP A 84 6.38 -3.87 -9.47
CA ASP A 84 7.12 -2.95 -10.31
C ASP A 84 8.26 -3.62 -11.10
N ASP A 85 8.52 -3.07 -12.28
CA ASP A 85 9.62 -3.31 -13.23
C ASP A 85 9.86 -4.76 -13.60
N TYR A 86 8.80 -5.47 -13.97
CA TYR A 86 8.89 -6.87 -14.39
C TYR A 86 8.71 -7.04 -15.91
N TYR A 87 9.25 -8.14 -16.44
CA TYR A 87 9.13 -8.49 -17.86
C TYR A 87 9.29 -10.01 -18.03
N PRO A 88 8.45 -10.71 -18.82
CA PRO A 88 7.40 -10.20 -19.71
C PRO A 88 6.09 -9.83 -18.99
N GLU A 89 5.10 -9.31 -19.73
CA GLU A 89 3.82 -8.77 -19.20
C GLU A 89 2.99 -9.78 -18.40
N LEU A 90 3.00 -11.06 -18.80
CA LEU A 90 2.14 -12.07 -18.20
C LEU A 90 2.55 -12.33 -16.74
N ILE A 91 1.66 -12.01 -15.82
CA ILE A 91 1.87 -12.14 -14.38
C ILE A 91 0.61 -12.64 -13.70
N SER A 92 0.79 -13.46 -12.66
CA SER A 92 -0.32 -13.92 -11.82
C SER A 92 -0.22 -13.31 -10.43
N VAL A 93 -1.33 -12.75 -9.94
CA VAL A 93 -1.38 -12.02 -8.67
C VAL A 93 -2.56 -12.51 -7.86
N TRP A 94 -2.32 -12.81 -6.59
CA TRP A 94 -3.32 -13.31 -5.66
C TRP A 94 -3.22 -12.64 -4.30
N TRP A 95 -4.36 -12.54 -3.62
CA TRP A 95 -4.43 -12.14 -2.22
C TRP A 95 -4.66 -13.34 -1.32
N LEU A 96 -3.90 -13.42 -0.23
CA LEU A 96 -4.01 -14.46 0.79
C LEU A 96 -4.47 -13.84 2.10
N ARG A 97 -5.33 -14.54 2.83
CA ARG A 97 -5.71 -14.25 4.22
C ARG A 97 -5.40 -15.49 5.04
N ASP A 98 -4.42 -15.40 5.94
CA ASP A 98 -3.87 -16.54 6.70
C ASP A 98 -3.52 -17.76 5.82
N GLY A 99 -2.98 -17.51 4.63
CA GLY A 99 -2.61 -18.54 3.66
C GLY A 99 -3.77 -19.06 2.80
N VAL A 100 -5.01 -18.63 3.05
CA VAL A 100 -6.17 -18.98 2.24
C VAL A 100 -6.34 -17.98 1.11
N LEU A 101 -6.46 -18.50 -0.11
CA LEU A 101 -6.65 -17.71 -1.33
C LEU A 101 -7.99 -16.97 -1.32
N GLN A 102 -7.95 -15.67 -1.64
CA GLN A 102 -9.12 -14.81 -1.80
C GLN A 102 -9.42 -14.68 -3.29
N HIS A 103 -10.59 -15.15 -3.72
CA HIS A 103 -10.94 -15.25 -5.14
C HIS A 103 -11.72 -14.05 -5.69
N ASP A 104 -12.34 -13.27 -4.80
CA ASP A 104 -13.25 -12.19 -5.16
C ASP A 104 -12.65 -10.82 -4.81
N SER A 105 -13.19 -9.76 -5.41
CA SER A 105 -12.90 -8.37 -5.05
C SER A 105 -11.46 -7.89 -5.32
N GLN A 106 -10.76 -8.54 -6.25
CA GLN A 106 -9.47 -8.10 -6.76
C GLN A 106 -9.62 -7.38 -8.11
N ARG A 107 -8.88 -6.29 -8.28
CA ARG A 107 -8.72 -5.57 -9.55
C ARG A 107 -7.24 -5.29 -9.81
N ASN A 108 -6.75 -5.67 -10.98
CA ASN A 108 -5.37 -5.40 -11.40
C ASN A 108 -5.38 -4.33 -12.49
N THR A 109 -4.43 -3.39 -12.42
CA THR A 109 -4.18 -2.39 -13.46
C THR A 109 -2.72 -2.47 -13.85
N THR A 110 -2.46 -2.79 -15.11
CA THR A 110 -1.10 -2.96 -15.66
C THR A 110 -0.77 -1.78 -16.57
N ARG A 111 0.45 -1.27 -16.47
CA ARG A 111 1.01 -0.25 -17.35
C ARG A 111 2.38 -0.69 -17.84
N LYS A 112 2.72 -0.30 -19.06
CA LYS A 112 4.07 -0.47 -19.61
C LYS A 112 4.91 0.78 -19.31
N ASN A 113 6.14 0.57 -18.86
CA ASN A 113 7.12 1.62 -18.58
C ASN A 113 7.88 2.01 -19.86
N GLU A 114 8.58 3.14 -19.83
CA GLU A 114 9.36 3.64 -20.98
C GLU A 114 10.53 2.71 -21.36
N ASP A 115 11.11 2.03 -20.37
CA ASP A 115 12.19 1.04 -20.56
C ASP A 115 11.70 -0.30 -21.13
N GLY A 116 10.38 -0.47 -21.28
CA GLY A 116 9.75 -1.68 -21.80
C GLY A 116 9.27 -2.68 -20.74
N THR A 117 9.63 -2.49 -19.47
CA THR A 117 9.12 -3.29 -18.35
C THR A 117 7.66 -2.95 -18.05
N PHE A 118 7.04 -3.70 -17.13
CA PHE A 118 5.65 -3.52 -16.73
C PHE A 118 5.53 -3.25 -15.24
N ASN A 119 4.54 -2.44 -14.88
CA ASN A 119 4.11 -2.21 -13.51
C ASN A 119 2.64 -2.62 -13.38
N THR A 120 2.32 -3.41 -12.36
CA THR A 120 0.95 -3.80 -12.04
C THR A 120 0.59 -3.34 -10.64
N THR A 121 -0.52 -2.62 -10.51
CA THR A 121 -1.14 -2.33 -9.22
C THR A 121 -2.33 -3.26 -9.01
N SER A 122 -2.26 -4.09 -7.99
CA SER A 122 -3.38 -4.94 -7.54
C SER A 122 -4.09 -4.27 -6.38
N THR A 123 -5.40 -4.14 -6.48
CA THR A 123 -6.29 -3.63 -5.44
C THR A 123 -7.20 -4.75 -4.96
N TYR A 124 -7.28 -4.96 -3.65
CA TYR A 124 -8.18 -5.92 -3.02
C TYR A 124 -9.14 -5.23 -2.05
N THR A 125 -10.43 -5.36 -2.30
CA THR A 125 -11.47 -4.77 -1.45
C THR A 125 -11.96 -5.78 -0.42
N LEU A 126 -11.96 -5.40 0.86
CA LEU A 126 -12.51 -6.19 1.96
C LEU A 126 -13.30 -5.31 2.94
N THR A 127 -14.11 -5.96 3.76
CA THR A 127 -14.73 -5.34 4.94
C THR A 127 -14.13 -6.01 6.18
N PRO A 128 -13.14 -5.39 6.86
CA PRO A 128 -12.44 -6.02 7.96
C PRO A 128 -13.30 -6.03 9.22
N THR A 129 -13.16 -7.10 10.00
CA THR A 129 -13.88 -7.32 11.26
C THR A 129 -12.89 -7.46 12.41
N ASP A 130 -13.39 -7.61 13.64
CA ASP A 130 -12.55 -7.90 14.81
C ASP A 130 -11.68 -9.17 14.63
N LYS A 131 -12.14 -10.13 13.81
CA LYS A 131 -11.39 -11.35 13.49
C LYS A 131 -10.11 -11.07 12.70
N ASP A 132 -10.02 -9.94 12.02
CA ASP A 132 -8.91 -9.60 11.13
C ASP A 132 -7.76 -8.88 11.86
N LYS A 133 -7.92 -8.53 13.14
CA LYS A 133 -6.89 -7.84 13.94
C LYS A 133 -5.63 -8.66 14.19
N ASN A 134 -5.74 -10.00 14.17
CA ASN A 134 -4.62 -10.91 14.44
C ASN A 134 -4.33 -11.83 13.24
N ILE A 135 -4.82 -11.47 12.05
CA ILE A 135 -4.61 -12.23 10.82
C ILE A 135 -3.61 -11.48 9.94
N TRP A 136 -2.72 -12.21 9.31
CA TRP A 136 -1.86 -11.67 8.27
C TRP A 136 -2.50 -11.87 6.89
N TYR A 137 -2.23 -10.89 6.04
CA TYR A 137 -2.57 -10.90 4.63
C TYR A 137 -1.29 -10.99 3.81
N ALA A 138 -1.40 -11.44 2.57
CA ALA A 138 -0.29 -11.34 1.64
C ALA A 138 -0.75 -11.07 0.22
N CYS A 139 0.03 -10.25 -0.50
CA CYS A 139 0.02 -10.21 -1.95
C CYS A 139 1.05 -11.23 -2.44
N ARG A 140 0.61 -12.23 -3.19
CA ARG A 140 1.43 -13.30 -3.78
C ARG A 140 1.46 -13.15 -5.29
N VAL A 141 2.66 -13.20 -5.85
CA VAL A 141 2.93 -12.99 -7.26
C VAL A 141 3.71 -14.17 -7.81
N ASP A 142 3.30 -14.62 -8.99
CA ASP A 142 4.01 -15.62 -9.78
C ASP A 142 4.30 -15.06 -11.17
N HIS A 143 5.51 -15.28 -11.64
CA HIS A 143 6.08 -14.68 -12.83
C HIS A 143 7.24 -15.54 -13.33
N THR A 144 7.47 -15.60 -14.65
CA THR A 144 8.46 -16.52 -15.24
C THR A 144 9.90 -16.21 -14.82
N ALA A 145 10.19 -14.95 -14.46
CA ALA A 145 11.48 -14.51 -13.95
C ALA A 145 11.75 -14.94 -12.50
N LEU A 146 10.80 -15.61 -11.83
CA LEU A 146 10.91 -16.06 -10.45
C LEU A 146 11.06 -17.59 -10.39
N MET A 147 12.01 -18.07 -9.60
CA MET A 147 12.13 -19.51 -9.31
C MET A 147 11.03 -20.01 -8.36
N GLU A 148 10.60 -19.13 -7.45
CA GLU A 148 9.52 -19.38 -6.50
C GLU A 148 8.61 -18.15 -6.41
N PRO A 149 7.31 -18.32 -6.15
CA PRO A 149 6.38 -17.20 -6.04
C PRO A 149 6.79 -16.20 -4.94
N LEU A 150 6.84 -14.93 -5.30
CA LEU A 150 7.18 -13.83 -4.40
C LEU A 150 5.95 -13.41 -3.61
N GLN A 151 6.09 -13.12 -2.31
CA GLN A 151 4.97 -12.65 -1.50
C GLN A 151 5.39 -11.66 -0.42
N THR A 152 4.55 -10.66 -0.17
CA THR A 152 4.72 -9.69 0.91
C THR A 152 3.62 -9.88 1.94
N LYS A 153 4.00 -10.26 3.17
CA LYS A 153 3.08 -10.45 4.29
C LYS A 153 2.94 -9.17 5.12
N PHE A 154 1.72 -8.85 5.55
CA PHE A 154 1.44 -7.69 6.37
C PHE A 154 0.18 -7.91 7.22
N THR A 155 -0.02 -7.08 8.24
CA THR A 155 -1.23 -7.06 9.08
C THR A 155 -2.00 -5.78 8.83
N LEU A 156 -3.32 -5.80 9.04
CA LEU A 156 -4.15 -4.60 8.87
C LEU A 156 -3.92 -3.61 10.01
N GLU A 157 -3.87 -2.32 9.67
CA GLU A 157 -3.81 -1.23 10.62
C GLU A 157 -5.20 -0.61 10.79
N PHE A 158 -5.84 -0.83 11.94
CA PHE A 158 -7.17 -0.32 12.19
C PHE A 158 -7.14 1.15 12.61
N LYS A 159 -7.89 2.00 11.92
CA LYS A 159 -8.10 3.39 12.34
C LYS A 159 -8.71 3.42 13.74
N PRO A 160 -8.20 4.29 14.65
CA PRO A 160 -8.79 4.43 15.97
C PRO A 160 -10.25 4.86 15.81
N ARG A 161 -11.15 4.11 16.45
CA ARG A 161 -12.57 4.47 16.52
C ARG A 161 -12.62 5.86 17.15
N ARG A 162 -13.07 6.89 16.42
CA ARG A 162 -13.31 8.20 17.03
C ARG A 162 -14.25 7.94 18.20
N ALA A 163 -13.80 8.23 19.42
CA ALA A 163 -14.67 8.22 20.58
C ALA A 163 -15.70 9.33 20.36
N GLU A 164 -16.84 8.96 19.77
CA GLU A 164 -17.98 9.85 19.73
C GLU A 164 -18.33 10.15 21.19
N PRO A 165 -18.33 11.42 21.64
CA PRO A 165 -18.64 11.73 23.02
C PRO A 165 -20.00 11.12 23.33
N SER A 166 -20.04 10.19 24.28
CA SER A 166 -21.27 9.46 24.58
C SER A 166 -22.35 10.49 24.87
N LYS A 167 -23.52 10.36 24.20
CA LYS A 167 -24.65 11.27 24.45
C LYS A 167 -24.96 11.34 25.94
N VAL A 168 -24.73 10.24 26.66
CA VAL A 168 -24.84 10.10 28.12
C VAL A 168 -23.95 11.10 28.87
N ASN A 169 -22.68 11.28 28.49
CA ASN A 169 -21.79 12.26 29.11
C ASN A 169 -22.27 13.69 28.86
N ILE A 170 -22.79 13.98 27.67
CA ILE A 170 -23.34 15.31 27.35
C ILE A 170 -24.60 15.59 28.19
N PHE A 171 -25.54 14.63 28.28
CA PHE A 171 -26.74 14.75 29.11
C PHE A 171 -26.40 14.90 30.60
N LEU A 172 -25.41 14.16 31.10
CA LEU A 172 -24.97 14.25 32.49
C LEU A 172 -24.40 15.65 32.81
N ILE A 173 -23.56 16.20 31.92
CA ILE A 173 -22.99 17.55 32.08
C ILE A 173 -24.11 18.61 32.09
N LEU A 174 -25.06 18.53 31.16
CA LEU A 174 -26.19 19.47 31.10
C LEU A 174 -27.07 19.40 32.35
N PHE A 175 -27.32 18.19 32.86
CA PHE A 175 -28.10 17.99 34.09
C PHE A 175 -27.41 18.60 35.31
N ILE A 176 -26.09 18.40 35.44
CA ILE A 176 -25.30 18.99 36.54
C ILE A 176 -25.34 20.52 36.46
N LEU A 177 -25.16 21.10 35.26
CA LEU A 177 -25.22 22.56 35.07
C LEU A 177 -26.58 23.14 35.44
N ALA A 178 -27.68 22.44 35.09
CA ALA A 178 -29.03 22.84 35.46
C ALA A 178 -29.24 22.81 36.99
N LEU A 179 -28.78 21.76 37.67
CA LEU A 179 -28.85 21.68 39.14
C LEU A 179 -28.05 22.79 39.82
N VAL A 180 -26.84 23.08 39.34
CA VAL A 180 -26.01 24.17 39.88
C VAL A 180 -26.70 25.52 39.69
N ALA A 181 -27.29 25.77 38.52
CA ALA A 181 -28.05 27.00 38.26
C ALA A 181 -29.27 27.13 39.21
N LEU A 182 -30.00 26.04 39.45
CA LEU A 182 -31.11 26.04 40.41
C LEU A 182 -30.66 26.35 41.84
N VAL A 183 -29.53 25.80 42.27
CA VAL A 183 -28.96 26.08 43.60
C VAL A 183 -28.53 27.54 43.70
N ILE A 184 -27.88 28.09 42.68
CA ILE A 184 -27.48 29.51 42.63
C ILE A 184 -28.71 30.41 42.72
N LEU A 185 -29.75 30.12 41.94
CA LEU A 185 -31.02 30.86 41.99
C LEU A 185 -31.68 30.79 43.36
N ALA A 186 -31.71 29.61 43.99
CA ALA A 186 -32.27 29.44 45.33
C ALA A 186 -31.49 30.25 46.38
N VAL A 187 -30.16 30.19 46.36
CA VAL A 187 -29.29 30.98 47.25
C VAL A 187 -29.51 32.48 47.04
N TRP A 188 -29.58 32.92 45.78
CA TRP A 188 -29.82 34.31 45.42
C TRP A 188 -31.17 34.81 45.97
N VAL A 189 -32.24 34.03 45.79
CA VAL A 189 -33.58 34.32 46.34
C VAL A 189 -33.56 34.39 47.87
N ILE A 190 -32.84 33.48 48.54
CA ILE A 190 -32.71 33.48 50.01
C ILE A 190 -31.98 34.74 50.50
N LEU A 191 -30.87 35.12 49.85
CA LEU A 191 -30.12 36.33 50.18
C LEU A 191 -30.96 37.59 49.94
N TRP A 192 -31.70 37.65 48.84
CA TRP A 192 -32.63 38.75 48.53
C TRP A 192 -33.73 38.89 49.58
N ARG A 193 -34.33 37.77 50.01
CA ARG A 193 -35.33 37.79 51.09
C ARG A 193 -34.77 38.29 52.41
N LYS A 194 -33.54 37.91 52.77
CA LYS A 194 -32.87 38.40 53.98
C LYS A 194 -32.58 39.90 53.91
N VAL A 195 -32.06 40.40 52.78
CA VAL A 195 -31.78 41.83 52.58
C VAL A 195 -33.07 42.67 52.58
N ALA A 196 -34.13 42.20 51.93
CA ALA A 196 -35.42 42.88 51.94
C ALA A 196 -36.05 42.96 53.35
N MET A 197 -35.90 41.89 54.15
CA MET A 197 -36.36 41.87 55.54
C MET A 197 -35.54 42.80 56.45
N ILE A 198 -34.23 42.91 56.22
CA ILE A 198 -33.37 43.86 56.95
C ILE A 198 -33.72 45.31 56.56
N SER A 199 -33.95 45.57 55.26
CA SER A 199 -34.36 46.89 54.76
C SER A 199 -35.71 47.34 55.35
N SER A 200 -36.70 46.44 55.43
CA SER A 200 -37.99 46.76 56.06
C SER A 200 -37.87 47.00 57.56
N HIS A 201 -37.06 46.21 58.28
CA HIS A 201 -36.83 46.39 59.73
C HIS A 201 -36.03 47.68 60.04
N MET A 202 -35.09 48.07 59.18
CA MET A 202 -34.29 49.29 59.33
C MET A 202 -35.09 50.55 59.00
N ASN A 203 -36.00 50.50 58.01
CA ASN A 203 -36.96 51.59 57.72
C ASN A 203 -37.96 51.80 58.88
N VAL A 204 -38.41 50.74 59.55
CA VAL A 204 -39.29 50.86 60.73
C VAL A 204 -38.56 51.46 61.93
N LEU A 205 -37.27 51.16 62.11
CA LEU A 205 -36.43 51.76 63.17
C LEU A 205 -36.09 53.23 62.91
N LEU A 206 -35.80 53.62 61.66
CA LEU A 206 -35.56 55.03 61.28
C LEU A 206 -36.81 55.91 61.50
N MET A 207 -38.01 55.37 61.26
CA MET A 207 -39.27 56.09 61.43
C MET A 207 -39.65 56.31 62.91
N ARG A 208 -39.05 55.56 63.85
CA ARG A 208 -39.19 55.77 65.31
C ARG A 208 -38.19 56.76 65.91
N CYS A 209 -37.16 57.19 65.18
CA CYS A 209 -36.20 58.21 65.64
C CYS A 209 -36.54 59.64 65.18
N ILE A 210 -37.57 59.83 64.34
CA ILE A 210 -37.99 61.14 63.81
C ILE A 210 -39.23 61.68 64.56
N LEU A 211 -39.72 60.96 65.57
CA LEU A 211 -40.81 61.37 66.47
C LEU A 211 -40.29 61.75 67.85
#